data_AF-A0A1V2QWX4-F1
#
_entry.id   AF-A0A1V2QWX4-F1
#
_cell.length_a   1.000
_cell.length_b   1.000
_cell.length_c   1.000
_cell.angle_alpha   90.00
_cell.angle_beta   90.00
_cell.angle_gamma   90.00
#
_symmetry.space_group_name_H-M   'P 1'
#
loop_
_entity.id
_entity.type
_entity.pdbx_description
1 polymer ?
#
loop_
_entity_poly.entity_id
_entity_poly.type
_entity_poly.pdbx_seq_one_letter_code
_entity_poly.pdbx_strand_id
1 'polypeptide(L)' 'MKFTSTRYPQLVVHDLGVTFVDGEVDIRDKNTIEALRELPPALGVRAAGGRPPSSTSAKNDD' A
#
# COMPACT_ATOMS: atom_id res chain seq x y z
N MET A 1 -2.19 -2.95 -10.66
CA MET A 1 -2.79 -2.31 -9.46
C MET A 1 -1.72 -1.40 -8.91
N LYS A 2 -2.08 -0.14 -8.67
CA LYS A 2 -1.11 0.89 -8.32
C LYS A 2 -0.97 0.98 -6.81
N PHE A 3 0.26 1.15 -6.32
CA PHE A 3 0.54 1.51 -4.95
C PHE A 3 1.21 2.87 -4.90
N THR A 4 0.91 3.64 -3.86
CA THR A 4 1.54 4.92 -3.56
C THR A 4 2.27 4.83 -2.22
N SER A 5 3.40 5.52 -2.12
CA SER A 5 4.20 5.68 -0.91
C SER A 5 4.39 7.17 -0.68
N THR A 6 3.65 7.73 0.28
CA THR A 6 3.70 9.16 0.59
C THR A 6 4.91 9.54 1.43
N ARG A 7 5.52 8.57 2.12
CA ARG A 7 6.64 8.79 3.03
C ARG A 7 8.00 8.61 2.34
N TYR A 8 8.07 7.63 1.45
CA TYR A 8 9.31 7.26 0.77
C TYR A 8 9.04 7.20 -0.74
N PRO A 9 9.27 8.30 -1.48
CA PRO A 9 8.95 8.38 -2.90
C PRO A 9 9.85 7.49 -3.79
N GLN A 10 10.99 7.03 -3.25
CA GLN A 10 11.95 6.17 -3.94
C GLN A 10 12.16 4.87 -3.13
N LEU A 11 11.08 4.32 -2.56
CA LEU A 11 11.15 3.09 -1.76
C LEU A 11 11.50 1.88 -2.65
N VAL A 12 12.48 1.09 -2.24
CA VAL A 12 12.83 -0.18 -2.90
C VAL A 12 12.54 -1.32 -1.95
N VAL A 13 11.69 -2.26 -2.37
CA VAL A 13 11.41 -3.50 -1.66
C VAL A 13 12.15 -4.62 -2.36
N HIS A 14 13.37 -4.92 -1.89
CA HIS A 14 14.26 -5.91 -2.50
C HIS A 14 13.65 -7.31 -2.55
N ASP A 15 12.94 -7.71 -1.50
CA ASP A 15 12.28 -9.03 -1.40
C ASP A 15 11.26 -9.27 -2.52
N LEU A 16 10.54 -8.21 -2.90
CA LEU A 16 9.50 -8.25 -3.94
C LEU A 16 9.99 -7.76 -5.30
N GLY A 17 11.23 -7.26 -5.40
CA GLY A 17 11.75 -6.60 -6.61
C GLY A 17 10.99 -5.33 -7.01
N VAL A 18 10.33 -4.67 -6.05
CA VAL A 18 9.47 -3.51 -6.31
C VAL A 18 10.23 -2.22 -6.06
N THR A 19 10.15 -1.27 -7.00
CA THR A 19 10.69 0.07 -6.83
C THR A 19 9.59 1.09 -7.03
N PHE A 20 9.36 1.92 -6.02
CA PHE A 20 8.51 3.10 -6.11
C PHE A 20 9.29 4.21 -6.81
N VAL A 21 8.64 4.84 -7.79
CA VAL A 21 9.17 5.97 -8.55
C VAL A 21 8.20 7.12 -8.37
N ASP A 22 8.69 8.27 -7.90
CA ASP A 22 7.86 9.43 -7.56
C ASP A 22 6.76 9.14 -6.52
N GLY A 23 7.01 8.14 -5.67
CA GLY A 23 6.07 7.65 -4.68
C GLY A 23 4.97 6.79 -5.27
N GLU A 24 5.14 6.25 -6.46
CA GLU A 24 4.15 5.42 -7.12
C GLU A 24 4.77 4.17 -7.76
N VAL A 25 4.01 3.08 -7.82
CA VAL A 25 4.41 1.89 -8.56
C VAL A 25 3.19 1.15 -9.10
N ASP A 26 3.27 0.62 -10.32
CA ASP A 26 2.25 -0.27 -10.88
C ASP A 26 2.71 -1.72 -10.77
N ILE A 27 1.90 -2.53 -10.07
CA ILE A 27 2.17 -3.94 -9.83
C ILE A 27 1.13 -4.78 -10.55
N ARG A 28 1.57 -5.74 -11.36
CA ARG A 28 0.67 -6.67 -12.07
C ARG A 28 0.58 -8.03 -11.40
N ASP A 29 1.57 -8.37 -10.59
CA ASP A 29 1.63 -9.65 -9.91
C ASP A 29 0.76 -9.67 -8.66
N LYS A 30 -0.08 -10.70 -8.55
CA LYS A 30 -1.02 -10.82 -7.42
C LYS A 30 -0.31 -11.08 -6.10
N ASN A 31 0.75 -11.89 -6.11
CA ASN A 31 1.53 -12.22 -4.92
C ASN A 31 2.21 -10.95 -4.36
N THR A 32 2.79 -10.14 -5.24
CA THR A 32 3.37 -8.85 -4.85
C THR A 32 2.32 -7.88 -4.31
N ILE A 33 1.11 -7.85 -4.89
CA ILE A 33 0.00 -7.01 -4.40
C ILE A 33 -0.41 -7.42 -2.97
N GLU A 34 -0.49 -8.72 -2.69
CA GLU A 34 -0.86 -9.22 -1.36
C GLU A 34 0.24 -8.88 -0.34
N ALA A 35 1.51 -9.14 -0.66
CA ALA A 35 2.63 -8.78 0.22
C ALA A 35 2.71 -7.27 0.51
N LEU A 36 2.49 -6.40 -0.49
CA LEU A 36 2.47 -4.94 -0.29
C LEU A 36 1.29 -4.48 0.59
N ARG A 37 0.18 -5.23 0.62
CA ARG A 37 -0.96 -4.94 1.51
C ARG A 37 -0.69 -5.37 2.95
N GLU A 38 0.15 -6.37 3.15
CA GLU A 38 0.58 -6.83 4.48
C GLU A 38 1.69 -5.95 5.08
N LEU A 39 2.30 -5.06 4.28
CA LEU A 39 3.31 -4.14 4.77
C LEU A 39 2.76 -3.21 5.86
N PRO A 40 3.58 -2.91 6.89
CA PRO A 40 3.15 -2.06 7.98
C PRO A 40 2.83 -0.64 7.48
N PRO A 41 1.76 -0.01 8.00
CA PRO A 41 1.33 1.33 7.59
C PRO A 41 2.37 2.41 7.91
N ALA A 42 3.32 2.13 8.81
CA ALA A 42 4.46 3.01 9.12
C ALA A 42 5.36 3.29 7.90
N LEU A 43 5.39 2.37 6.92
CA LEU A 43 6.12 2.53 5.65
C LEU A 43 5.40 3.47 4.68
N GLY A 44 4.12 3.79 4.91
CA GLY A 44 3.35 4.71 4.08
C GLY A 44 2.91 4.14 2.73
N VAL A 45 3.06 2.83 2.51
CA VAL A 45 2.61 2.13 1.30
C VAL A 45 1.09 1.94 1.35
N ARG A 46 0.39 2.36 0.29
CA ARG A 46 -1.07 2.27 0.17
C ARG A 46 -1.46 1.90 -1.25
N ALA A 47 -2.52 1.12 -1.42
CA ALA A 47 -3.05 0.84 -2.75
C ALA A 47 -3.77 2.09 -3.31
N ALA A 48 -3.25 2.65 -4.41
CA ALA A 48 -3.86 3.76 -5.13
C ALA A 48 -5.07 3.24 -5.92
N GLY A 49 -6.28 3.60 -5.46
CA GLY A 49 -7.55 3.16 -6.04
C GLY A 49 -8.39 2.26 -5.14
N GLY A 50 -7.91 1.93 -3.94
CA GLY A 50 -8.77 1.35 -2.91
C GLY A 50 -9.67 2.43 -2.31
N ARG A 51 -10.99 2.30 -2.50
CA ARG A 51 -11.99 2.94 -1.61
C ARG A 51 -11.48 2.79 -0.16
N PRO A 52 -11.45 3.85 0.66
CA PRO A 52 -10.95 3.72 2.03
C PRO A 52 -11.63 2.52 2.68
N PRO A 53 -10.91 1.65 3.41
CA PRO A 53 -11.57 0.64 4.21
C PRO A 53 -12.53 1.40 5.11
N SER A 54 -13.83 1.22 4.87
CA SER A 54 -14.85 1.82 5.70
C SER A 54 -14.54 1.37 7.12
N SER A 55 -14.15 2.32 7.97
CA SER A 55 -13.99 2.12 9.41
C SER A 55 -15.20 1.38 9.92
N THR A 56 -15.08 0.07 10.10
CA THR A 56 -16.08 -0.75 10.78
C THR A 56 -15.42 -1.23 12.05
N SER A 57 -15.21 -0.30 12.99
CA SER A 57 -14.93 -0.55 14.42
C SER A 57 -14.91 0.78 15.19
N ALA A 58 -16.03 1.50 15.18
CA ALA A 58 -16.39 2.47 16.22
C ALA A 58 -17.91 2.61 16.21
N LYS A 59 -18.60 1.52 16.53
CA LYS A 59 -19.99 1.57 16.96
C LYS A 59 -19.96 1.79 18.48
N ASN A 60 -19.84 3.06 18.89
CA ASN A 60 -20.39 3.46 20.18
C ASN A 60 -21.88 3.68 19.93
N ASP A 61 -22.66 2.70 20.32
CA ASP A 61 -24.12 2.76 20.47
C ASP A 61 -24.35 3.22 21.92
N ASP A 62 -25.05 4.37 22.05
CA ASP A 62 -25.71 4.95 23.24
C ASP A 62 -24.94 5.04 24.58
#